data_AF-A0A8S2QIX9-F1
#
_entry.id   AF-A0A8S2QIX9-F1
#
_cell.length_a   1.000
_cell.length_b   1.000
_cell.length_c   1.000
_cell.angle_alpha   90.00
_cell.angle_beta   90.00
_cell.angle_gamma   90.00
#
_symmetry.space_group_name_H-M   'P 1'
#
loop_
_entity.id
_entity.type
_entity.pdbx_description
1 polymer ?
#
loop_
_entity_poly.entity_id
_entity_poly.type
_entity_poly.pdbx_seq_one_letter_code
_entity_poly.pdbx_strand_id
1 'polypeptide(L)'
;NKLNKTTSTKKYYRCVDPHCTVTVHTVVDDVMLNINGDHCHPCEPGKIQIRKFKQVVKIRAINETTPIPQIYGEKTARIDLSTLSIASLPSQREISNTLNRACRLQAPRISDSQIFDISESYTITLKN
;
A
#
# COMPACT_ATOMS: atom_id res chain seq x y z
N ASN A 1 -21.63 -7.33 -6.56
CA ASN A 1 -20.80 -8.14 -7.47
C ASN A 1 -19.32 -7.87 -7.19
N LYS A 2 -18.64 -8.70 -6.39
CA LYS A 2 -17.22 -8.49 -5.99
C LYS A 2 -16.30 -9.09 -7.06
N LEU A 3 -15.71 -8.26 -7.92
CA LEU A 3 -14.56 -8.62 -8.75
C LEU A 3 -13.27 -8.15 -8.08
N ASN A 4 -12.14 -8.81 -8.40
CA ASN A 4 -10.89 -8.89 -7.62
C ASN A 4 -10.96 -9.96 -6.52
N LYS A 5 -11.19 -11.20 -6.95
CA LYS A 5 -11.23 -12.39 -6.08
C LYS A 5 -10.18 -13.39 -6.51
N THR A 6 -9.66 -14.12 -5.53
CA THR A 6 -8.76 -15.26 -5.75
C THR A 6 -9.50 -16.51 -5.32
N THR A 7 -9.53 -17.53 -6.18
CA THR A 7 -9.93 -18.89 -5.84
C THR A 7 -8.69 -19.76 -5.68
N SER A 8 -8.86 -21.04 -5.33
CA SER A 8 -7.74 -21.99 -5.23
C SER A 8 -6.96 -22.15 -6.55
N THR A 9 -7.58 -21.87 -7.69
CA THR A 9 -6.99 -22.13 -9.01
C THR A 9 -6.85 -20.90 -9.90
N LYS A 10 -7.64 -19.84 -9.65
CA LYS A 10 -7.76 -18.69 -10.57
C LYS A 10 -7.81 -17.38 -9.81
N LYS A 11 -7.27 -16.34 -10.43
CA LYS A 11 -7.44 -14.95 -10.00
C LYS A 11 -8.28 -14.22 -11.02
N TYR A 12 -9.22 -13.42 -10.53
CA TYR A 12 -10.17 -12.67 -11.33
C TYR A 12 -9.96 -11.19 -11.07
N TYR A 13 -9.63 -10.44 -12.10
CA TYR A 13 -9.41 -9.00 -12.05
C TYR A 13 -10.49 -8.27 -12.84
N ARG A 14 -10.85 -7.08 -12.37
CA ARG A 14 -11.63 -6.10 -13.14
C ARG A 14 -10.79 -4.85 -13.35
N CYS A 15 -11.00 -4.18 -14.47
CA CYS A 15 -10.50 -2.82 -14.63
C CYS A 15 -10.91 -1.94 -13.44
N VAL A 16 -10.00 -1.06 -13.02
CA VAL A 16 -10.24 -0.14 -11.91
C VAL A 16 -11.15 1.02 -12.33
N ASP A 17 -11.22 1.32 -13.62
CA ASP A 17 -12.13 2.34 -14.12
C ASP A 17 -13.60 1.91 -13.93
N PRO A 18 -14.45 2.71 -13.26
CA PRO A 18 -15.84 2.34 -12.97
C PRO A 18 -16.69 2.10 -14.22
N HIS A 19 -16.40 2.83 -15.30
CA HIS A 19 -17.12 2.76 -16.57
C HIS A 19 -16.59 1.63 -17.46
N CYS A 20 -15.45 1.04 -17.09
CA CYS A 20 -14.89 -0.11 -17.79
C CYS A 20 -15.46 -1.43 -17.23
N THR A 21 -15.83 -2.31 -18.16
CA THR A 21 -16.37 -3.64 -17.88
C THR A 21 -15.36 -4.76 -18.16
N VAL A 22 -14.14 -4.42 -18.60
CA VAL A 22 -13.10 -5.41 -18.90
C VAL A 22 -12.77 -6.25 -17.67
N THR A 23 -12.68 -7.56 -17.89
CA THR A 23 -12.28 -8.53 -16.88
C THR A 23 -11.14 -9.38 -17.38
N VAL A 24 -10.23 -9.73 -16.48
CA VAL A 24 -9.04 -10.52 -16.78
C VAL A 24 -8.99 -11.69 -15.83
N HIS A 25 -8.77 -12.89 -16.37
CA HIS A 25 -8.63 -14.11 -15.60
C HIS A 25 -7.20 -14.62 -15.75
N THR A 26 -6.57 -14.96 -14.63
CA THR A 26 -5.25 -15.59 -14.62
C THR A 26 -5.28 -16.87 -13.78
N VAL A 27 -4.27 -17.71 -13.95
CA VAL A 27 -3.91 -18.75 -12.98
C VAL A 27 -3.39 -18.07 -11.70
N VAL A 28 -3.31 -18.81 -10.60
CA VAL A 28 -2.69 -18.32 -9.35
C VAL A 28 -1.24 -17.85 -9.58
N ASP A 29 -0.51 -18.45 -10.51
CA ASP A 29 0.86 -18.05 -10.89
C ASP A 29 0.90 -16.87 -11.89
N ASP A 30 -0.19 -16.11 -11.99
CA ASP A 30 -0.32 -14.92 -12.83
C ASP A 30 -0.15 -15.16 -14.34
N VAL A 31 -0.24 -16.42 -14.77
CA VAL A 31 -0.33 -16.79 -16.20
C VAL A 31 -1.70 -16.38 -16.74
N MET A 32 -1.70 -15.58 -17.82
CA MET A 32 -2.91 -15.09 -18.47
C MET A 32 -3.75 -16.25 -19.02
N LEU A 33 -5.02 -16.33 -18.63
CA LEU A 33 -5.96 -17.31 -19.16
C LEU A 33 -6.90 -16.68 -20.17
N ASN A 34 -7.49 -15.53 -19.83
CA ASN A 34 -8.49 -14.90 -20.67
C ASN A 34 -8.65 -13.41 -20.34
N ILE A 35 -9.03 -12.63 -21.35
CA ILE A 35 -9.43 -11.23 -21.25
C ILE A 35 -10.82 -11.12 -21.89
N ASN A 36 -11.81 -10.63 -21.14
CA ASN A 36 -13.15 -10.41 -21.67
C ASN A 36 -13.40 -8.92 -21.87
N GLY A 37 -13.77 -8.56 -23.10
CA GLY A 37 -14.13 -7.21 -23.51
C GLY A 37 -12.92 -6.33 -23.82
N ASP A 38 -13.22 -5.14 -24.32
CA ASP A 38 -12.22 -4.14 -24.70
C ASP A 38 -12.28 -2.91 -23.80
N HIS A 39 -11.13 -2.31 -23.55
CA HIS A 39 -11.05 -1.10 -22.74
C HIS A 39 -11.71 0.08 -23.47
N CYS A 40 -12.64 0.75 -22.80
CA CYS A 40 -13.30 1.96 -23.29
C CYS A 40 -12.55 3.25 -22.91
N HIS A 41 -11.32 3.14 -22.44
CA HIS A 41 -10.49 4.27 -22.00
C HIS A 41 -9.02 4.02 -22.37
N PRO A 42 -8.22 5.08 -22.54
CA PRO A 42 -6.80 4.94 -22.78
C PRO A 42 -6.07 4.36 -21.56
N CYS A 43 -4.90 3.78 -21.81
CA CYS A 43 -3.98 3.40 -20.75
C CYS A 43 -3.36 4.66 -20.13
N GLU A 44 -3.35 4.75 -18.80
CA GLU A 44 -2.77 5.87 -18.07
C GLU A 44 -1.49 5.44 -17.34
N PRO A 45 -0.32 5.48 -18.01
CA PRO A 45 0.93 4.96 -17.47
C PRO A 45 1.37 5.67 -16.18
N GLY A 46 1.11 6.98 -16.06
CA GLY A 46 1.40 7.75 -14.85
C GLY A 46 0.67 7.21 -13.61
N LYS A 47 -0.60 6.84 -13.73
CA LYS A 47 -1.35 6.25 -12.60
C LYS A 47 -0.79 4.88 -12.20
N ILE A 48 -0.32 4.09 -13.17
CA ILE A 48 0.33 2.80 -12.90
C ILE A 48 1.63 3.03 -12.13
N GLN A 49 2.46 3.97 -12.57
CA GLN A 49 3.73 4.31 -11.91
C GLN A 49 3.51 4.84 -10.49
N ILE A 50 2.53 5.72 -10.27
CA ILE A 50 2.18 6.22 -8.94
C ILE A 50 1.71 5.08 -8.01
N ARG A 51 0.92 4.12 -8.54
CA ARG A 51 0.51 2.93 -7.78
C ARG A 51 1.72 2.08 -7.38
N LYS A 52 2.64 1.83 -8.31
CA LYS A 52 3.89 1.10 -8.04
C LYS A 52 4.73 1.81 -6.99
N PHE A 53 4.88 3.13 -7.08
CA PHE A 53 5.58 3.94 -6.08
C PHE A 53 4.96 3.79 -4.69
N LYS A 54 3.63 3.97 -4.57
CA LYS A 54 2.90 3.79 -3.31
C LYS A 54 3.15 2.41 -2.72
N GLN A 55 3.09 1.36 -3.54
CA GLN A 55 3.31 -0.01 -3.10
C GLN A 55 4.73 -0.23 -2.58
N VAL A 56 5.75 0.26 -3.30
CA VAL A 56 7.15 0.13 -2.89
C VAL A 56 7.42 0.85 -1.57
N VAL A 57 6.97 2.11 -1.42
CA VAL A 57 7.17 2.87 -0.18
C VAL A 57 6.48 2.17 0.99
N LYS A 58 5.25 1.66 0.80
CA LYS A 58 4.52 0.93 1.84
C LYS A 58 5.22 -0.37 2.25
N ILE A 59 5.68 -1.17 1.28
CA ILE A 59 6.38 -2.42 1.55
C ILE A 59 7.65 -2.16 2.35
N ARG A 60 8.45 -1.18 1.93
CA ARG A 60 9.68 -0.79 2.66
C ARG A 60 9.35 -0.30 4.07
N ALA A 61 8.34 0.56 4.22
CA ALA A 61 7.95 1.08 5.54
C ALA A 61 7.46 0.01 6.52
N ILE A 62 6.98 -1.13 6.03
CA ILE A 62 6.55 -2.25 6.87
C ILE A 62 7.73 -3.16 7.23
N ASN A 63 8.66 -3.38 6.29
CA ASN A 63 9.73 -4.36 6.43
C ASN A 63 11.05 -3.79 6.95
N GLU A 64 11.27 -2.48 6.84
CA GLU A 64 12.49 -1.80 7.25
C GLU A 64 12.26 -0.98 8.53
N THR A 65 13.30 -0.79 9.32
CA THR A 65 13.31 0.14 10.45
C THR A 65 13.52 1.60 10.02
N THR A 66 13.79 1.83 8.72
CA THR A 66 14.00 3.15 8.15
C THR A 66 12.73 4.01 8.27
N PRO A 67 12.83 5.26 8.75
CA PRO A 67 11.67 6.14 8.84
C PRO A 67 11.02 6.41 7.47
N ILE A 68 9.67 6.45 7.44
CA ILE A 68 8.88 6.77 6.22
C ILE A 68 9.36 8.03 5.49
N PRO A 69 9.68 9.17 6.17
CA PRO A 69 10.18 10.37 5.48
C PRO A 69 11.43 10.08 4.63
N GLN A 70 12.35 9.29 5.17
CA GLN A 70 13.60 8.94 4.50
C GLN A 70 13.35 7.99 3.32
N ILE A 71 12.54 6.94 3.52
CA ILE A 71 12.14 6.03 2.43
C ILE A 71 11.48 6.80 1.29
N TYR A 72 10.58 7.73 1.63
CA TYR A 72 9.88 8.56 0.65
C TYR A 72 10.87 9.42 -0.13
N GLY A 73 11.73 10.19 0.56
CA GLY A 73 12.74 11.05 -0.06
C GLY A 73 13.68 10.30 -0.99
N GLU A 74 14.21 9.15 -0.55
CA GLU A 74 15.06 8.27 -1.37
C GLU A 74 14.34 7.81 -2.64
N LYS A 75 13.07 7.41 -2.52
CA LYS A 75 12.30 6.90 -3.66
C LYS A 75 11.86 8.00 -4.60
N THR A 76 11.54 9.20 -4.12
CA THR A 76 11.25 10.36 -4.98
C THR A 76 12.49 10.83 -5.73
N ALA A 77 13.67 10.83 -5.09
CA ALA A 77 14.91 11.26 -5.74
C ALA A 77 15.37 10.32 -6.87
N ARG A 78 14.97 9.05 -6.83
CA ARG A 78 15.31 8.03 -7.83
C ARG A 78 14.20 7.80 -8.87
N ILE A 79 13.10 8.54 -8.78
CA ILE A 79 11.95 8.32 -9.63
C ILE A 79 12.16 9.06 -10.95
N ASP A 80 12.13 8.30 -12.04
CA ASP A 80 12.11 8.87 -13.38
C ASP A 80 10.65 8.91 -13.85
N LEU A 81 9.98 10.04 -13.61
CA LEU A 81 8.58 10.27 -13.95
C LEU A 81 8.45 11.57 -14.74
N SER A 82 7.46 11.62 -15.64
CA SER A 82 7.10 12.87 -16.29
C SER A 82 6.65 13.92 -15.25
N THR A 83 6.88 15.21 -15.54
CA THR A 83 6.53 16.32 -14.64
C THR A 83 5.06 16.28 -14.17
N LEU A 84 4.14 15.91 -15.07
CA LEU A 84 2.72 15.74 -14.76
C LEU A 84 2.46 14.59 -13.77
N SER A 85 3.24 13.52 -13.86
CA SER A 85 3.12 12.36 -12.96
C SER A 85 3.73 12.67 -11.58
N ILE A 86 4.80 13.47 -11.52
CA ILE A 86 5.40 13.96 -10.27
C ILE A 86 4.39 14.81 -9.48
N ALA A 87 3.69 15.73 -10.15
CA ALA A 87 2.66 16.56 -9.52
C ALA A 87 1.50 15.74 -8.93
N SER A 88 1.28 14.52 -9.44
CA SER A 88 0.24 13.60 -9.01
C SER A 88 0.72 12.60 -7.94
N LEU A 89 1.97 12.69 -7.48
CA LEU A 89 2.47 11.84 -6.41
C LEU A 89 1.74 12.15 -5.09
N PRO A 90 1.40 11.12 -4.31
CA PRO A 90 0.84 11.33 -2.98
C PRO A 90 1.85 12.04 -2.09
N SER A 91 1.38 12.92 -1.21
CA SER A 91 2.27 13.47 -0.19
C SER A 91 2.79 12.37 0.76
N GLN A 92 3.96 12.59 1.35
CA GLN A 92 4.48 11.74 2.42
C GLN A 92 3.44 11.53 3.54
N ARG A 93 2.73 12.59 3.91
CA ARG A 93 1.67 12.57 4.93
C ARG A 93 0.52 11.64 4.55
N GLU A 94 0.08 11.64 3.29
CA GLU A 94 -0.94 10.71 2.81
C GLU A 94 -0.51 9.25 2.94
N ILE A 95 0.76 8.95 2.61
CA ILE A 95 1.30 7.59 2.74
C ILE A 95 1.32 7.16 4.21
N SER A 96 1.85 8.01 5.10
CA SER A 96 1.87 7.74 6.55
C SER A 96 0.47 7.52 7.10
N ASN A 97 -0.50 8.37 6.74
CA ASN A 97 -1.89 8.21 7.15
C ASN A 97 -2.49 6.89 6.67
N THR A 98 -2.19 6.49 5.44
CA THR A 98 -2.69 5.23 4.86
C THR A 98 -2.09 4.01 5.59
N LEU A 99 -0.81 4.06 5.92
CA LEU A 99 -0.13 3.01 6.70
C LEU A 99 -0.66 2.93 8.13
N ASN A 100 -0.77 4.06 8.82
CA ASN A 100 -1.32 4.12 10.17
C ASN A 100 -2.76 3.59 10.22
N ARG A 101 -3.57 3.87 9.21
CA ARG A 101 -4.92 3.30 9.08
C ARG A 101 -4.87 1.79 8.88
N ALA A 102 -3.96 1.28 8.06
CA ALA A 102 -3.79 -0.16 7.87
C ALA A 102 -3.32 -0.86 9.15
N CYS A 103 -2.36 -0.30 9.89
CA CYS A 103 -1.91 -0.83 11.17
C CYS A 103 -3.01 -0.81 12.23
N ARG A 104 -3.84 0.24 12.29
CA ARG A 104 -5.00 0.28 13.21
C ARG A 104 -6.05 -0.79 12.90
N LEU A 105 -6.18 -1.21 11.65
CA LEU A 105 -7.08 -2.28 11.24
C LEU A 105 -6.49 -3.69 11.45
N GLN A 106 -5.16 -3.78 11.61
CA GLN A 106 -4.43 -5.03 11.87
C GLN A 106 -4.00 -5.19 13.33
N ALA A 107 -4.14 -4.14 14.15
CA ALA A 107 -3.87 -4.24 15.58
C ALA A 107 -4.81 -5.30 16.19
N PRO A 108 -4.28 -6.30 16.92
CA PRO A 108 -5.14 -7.19 17.69
C PRO A 108 -6.00 -6.31 18.61
N ARG A 109 -7.31 -6.57 18.66
CA ARG A 109 -8.15 -5.99 19.72
C ARG A 109 -7.53 -6.44 21.02
N ILE A 110 -6.85 -5.54 21.72
CA ILE A 110 -6.51 -5.76 23.12
C ILE A 110 -7.87 -5.88 23.80
N SER A 111 -8.26 -7.11 24.15
CA SER A 111 -9.41 -7.33 25.03
C SER A 111 -9.06 -6.70 26.38
N ASP A 112 -9.95 -5.87 26.91
CA ASP A 112 -9.82 -5.02 28.11
C ASP A 112 -9.60 -5.78 29.45
N SER A 113 -8.87 -6.90 29.46
CA SER A 113 -8.70 -7.74 30.66
C SER A 113 -7.29 -7.78 31.23
N GLN A 114 -6.36 -6.94 30.79
CA GLN A 114 -5.06 -6.79 31.46
C GLN A 114 -4.66 -5.32 31.61
N ILE A 115 -5.51 -4.56 32.29
CA ILE A 115 -5.05 -3.50 33.18
C ILE A 115 -4.70 -4.21 34.49
N PHE A 116 -3.41 -4.42 34.74
CA PHE A 116 -2.93 -4.66 36.09
C PHE A 116 -1.57 -3.99 36.25
N ASP A 117 -1.48 -3.24 37.36
CA ASP A 117 -0.35 -2.59 38.02
C ASP A 117 1.04 -3.16 37.69
N ILE A 118 2.12 -2.38 37.71
CA ILE A 118 2.66 -1.82 38.97
C ILE A 118 3.47 -0.53 38.71
N SER A 119 3.17 0.44 39.56
CA SER A 119 3.89 1.65 39.95
C SER A 119 5.32 1.41 40.47
N GLU A 120 6.11 2.48 40.58
CA GLU A 120 7.43 2.56 41.25
C GLU A 120 8.59 2.00 40.41
N SER A 121 9.72 2.68 40.18
CA SER A 121 10.33 3.83 40.85
C SER A 121 11.38 4.44 39.92
N TYR A 122 11.38 5.76 39.84
CA TYR A 122 12.43 6.59 39.26
C TYR A 122 13.73 6.44 40.06
N THR A 123 14.86 6.26 39.39
CA THR A 123 16.14 6.86 39.80
C THR A 123 17.00 7.16 38.57
N ILE A 124 17.18 8.45 38.32
CA ILE A 124 18.19 9.01 37.42
C ILE A 124 19.52 8.96 38.18
N THR A 125 20.55 8.35 37.61
CA THR A 125 21.93 8.57 38.04
C THR A 125 22.70 9.29 36.94
N LEU A 126 22.83 10.60 37.11
CA LEU A 126 23.93 11.38 36.52
C LEU A 126 25.20 11.05 37.33
N LYS A 127 26.29 10.70 36.64
CA LYS A 127 27.64 10.73 37.21
C LYS A 127 28.50 11.66 36.36
N ASN A 128 29.05 12.62 37.11
CA ASN A 128 29.97 13.73 36.84
C ASN A 128 30.93 13.57 35.65
#